data_AF-A0A1Q3H2J5-F1
#
_entry.id   AF-A0A1Q3H2J5-F1
#
_cell.length_a   1.000
_cell.length_b   1.000
_cell.length_c   1.000
_cell.angle_alpha   90.00
_cell.angle_beta   90.00
_cell.angle_gamma   90.00
#
_symmetry.space_group_name_H-M   'P 1'
#
loop_
_entity.id
_entity.type
_entity.pdbx_description
1 polymer ?
#
loop_
_entity_poly.entity_id
_entity_poly.type
_entity_poly.pdbx_seq_one_letter_code
_entity_poly.pdbx_strand_id
1 'polypeptide(L)'
;MSIKIFIYTTLTLLIGSPALLRAQISEALALDTYNKTRTVLSFSYFYKQILENHPIVKQANLLNDAARQKLRETRGAGFDPKLKSDFSRKEFKTTDYFNIWKTALSVPLPIGKVEVGYERMNGIFLNPENTLPNNGLGFVGISVPLARGIVTNARRATLRQAKNMIEMAKADRRELVNEVLLQSVNAYWDWYLAHRQYLLIREGYKLADLRFKAVKQRVSIGELAGIDSVKAKIVWQKRKYELQDIQTKAENARIKLSNFLWGDNNLPLEISGNMIPADQVPYSMDQTPVLGKLLEQAQSHPALVSLGFQQKNLKVEERLQRDQMKPKIDLKYQILTNPVGTAQDKAIPVAFQENYKVGFSFEFPLFLRKASGKTQQIRIKQSQTELKVANKQREIRNKVVTYFNQLNNTRELIKIQRGMVNNYEILRRGELRKFNIGESTLFLVNTRENQLIESRMKLAKLEAKYHQYYAKLRWATGQSPVE
;
A
#
# COMPACT_ATOMS: atom_id res chain seq x y z
N MET A 1 -36.79 42.79 -12.99
CA MET A 1 -37.72 42.86 -14.14
C MET A 1 -37.27 43.98 -15.07
N SER A 2 -36.41 43.65 -16.04
CA SER A 2 -36.22 44.41 -17.29
C SER A 2 -35.50 43.49 -18.24
N ILE A 3 -36.20 43.20 -19.34
CA ILE A 3 -35.90 42.23 -20.39
C ILE A 3 -35.37 43.03 -21.57
N LYS A 4 -34.29 42.59 -22.21
CA LYS A 4 -34.09 42.76 -23.66
C LYS A 4 -33.20 41.62 -24.20
N ILE A 5 -33.50 41.27 -25.43
CA ILE A 5 -33.41 39.98 -26.12
C ILE A 5 -32.51 40.16 -27.35
N PHE A 6 -31.77 39.09 -27.71
CA PHE A 6 -31.10 38.79 -29.01
C PHE A 6 -29.77 39.56 -29.32
N ILE A 7 -28.73 39.01 -29.97
CA ILE A 7 -28.65 38.22 -31.23
C ILE A 7 -27.40 37.28 -31.22
N TYR A 8 -27.49 36.17 -31.96
CA TYR A 8 -26.47 35.14 -32.23
C TYR A 8 -25.42 35.55 -33.30
N THR A 9 -24.34 34.73 -33.36
CA THR A 9 -23.53 34.31 -34.53
C THR A 9 -22.23 35.05 -34.95
N THR A 10 -21.17 34.22 -34.91
CA THR A 10 -20.01 34.09 -35.83
C THR A 10 -18.87 35.12 -35.82
N LEU A 11 -17.74 34.72 -35.22
CA LEU A 11 -16.41 34.98 -35.79
C LEU A 11 -15.47 33.81 -35.48
N THR A 12 -15.34 32.90 -36.43
CA THR A 12 -14.21 31.98 -36.58
C THR A 12 -13.01 32.76 -37.09
N LEU A 13 -11.88 32.76 -36.36
CA LEU A 13 -10.52 32.53 -36.86
C LEU A 13 -9.51 32.82 -35.72
N LEU A 14 -9.05 31.77 -35.03
CA LEU A 14 -7.65 31.72 -34.63
C LEU A 14 -7.17 30.29 -34.85
N ILE A 15 -6.31 30.19 -35.86
CA ILE A 15 -5.68 28.99 -36.37
C ILE A 15 -4.70 28.47 -35.33
N GLY A 16 -5.04 27.33 -34.73
CA GLY A 16 -4.14 26.46 -33.99
C GLY A 16 -4.59 25.04 -34.27
N SER A 17 -4.01 24.41 -35.27
CA SER A 17 -4.37 23.07 -35.75
C SER A 17 -4.43 22.06 -34.58
N PRO A 18 -5.58 21.43 -34.28
CA PRO A 18 -5.69 20.45 -33.20
C PRO A 18 -4.95 19.12 -33.48
N ALA A 19 -4.38 18.96 -34.69
CA ALA A 19 -3.61 17.79 -35.07
C ALA A 19 -2.22 17.73 -34.42
N LEU A 20 -1.58 18.89 -34.18
CA LEU A 20 -0.24 18.94 -33.57
C LEU A 20 -0.26 18.74 -32.05
N LEU A 21 -1.34 19.15 -31.36
CA LEU A 21 -1.55 18.88 -29.93
C LEU A 21 -2.17 17.50 -29.64
N ARG A 22 -2.98 16.94 -30.56
CA ARG A 22 -3.46 15.55 -30.44
C ARG A 22 -2.34 14.54 -30.61
N ALA A 23 -1.36 14.77 -31.48
CA ALA A 23 -0.16 13.93 -31.60
C ALA A 23 0.71 13.99 -30.33
N GLN A 24 0.81 15.16 -29.67
CA GLN A 24 1.59 15.33 -28.42
C GLN A 24 0.98 14.65 -27.18
N ILE A 25 -0.29 14.25 -27.22
CA ILE A 25 -0.98 13.44 -26.17
C ILE A 25 -1.16 11.97 -26.64
N SER A 26 -1.05 11.71 -27.95
CA SER A 26 -1.31 10.41 -28.59
C SER A 26 -0.19 9.37 -28.39
N GLU A 27 0.95 9.78 -27.86
CA GLU A 27 2.17 8.95 -27.73
C GLU A 27 2.74 8.99 -26.30
N ALA A 28 2.14 9.78 -25.40
CA ALA A 28 2.61 10.05 -24.04
C ALA A 28 2.20 8.93 -23.06
N LEU A 29 3.02 7.94 -22.71
CA LEU A 29 4.40 7.62 -23.10
C LEU A 29 4.50 6.12 -23.34
N ALA A 30 4.63 5.68 -24.60
CA ALA A 30 4.94 4.29 -24.93
C ALA A 30 6.42 3.98 -24.64
N LEU A 31 6.82 3.89 -23.36
CA LEU A 31 8.21 3.62 -22.93
C LEU A 31 9.27 4.36 -23.79
N ASP A 32 9.03 5.65 -24.07
CA ASP A 32 9.60 6.32 -25.24
C ASP A 32 11.08 6.73 -25.11
N THR A 33 11.83 6.21 -24.14
CA THR A 33 13.28 6.45 -24.10
C THR A 33 14.08 5.44 -23.29
N TYR A 34 13.73 4.14 -23.29
CA TYR A 34 14.66 3.15 -22.71
C TYR A 34 15.05 1.96 -23.61
N ASN A 35 14.45 1.74 -24.78
CA ASN A 35 14.98 0.72 -25.70
C ASN A 35 14.61 0.96 -27.16
N LYS A 36 15.38 1.79 -27.86
CA LYS A 36 15.40 1.85 -29.33
C LYS A 36 15.81 0.52 -30.00
N THR A 37 16.05 -0.54 -29.23
CA THR A 37 16.56 -1.84 -29.70
C THR A 37 16.01 -3.09 -28.97
N ARG A 38 15.18 -2.98 -27.91
CA ARG A 38 14.64 -4.18 -27.22
C ARG A 38 13.15 -4.30 -27.43
N THR A 39 12.80 -5.24 -28.31
CA THR A 39 11.44 -5.77 -28.50
C THR A 39 10.97 -6.61 -27.32
N VAL A 40 11.81 -6.87 -26.30
CA VAL A 40 11.54 -7.82 -25.22
C VAL A 40 11.41 -7.11 -23.86
N LEU A 41 10.28 -7.30 -23.17
CA LEU A 41 10.07 -6.86 -21.79
C LEU A 41 10.49 -7.97 -20.82
N SER A 42 11.62 -7.78 -20.14
CA SER A 42 12.03 -8.68 -19.07
C SER A 42 11.22 -8.46 -17.79
N PHE A 43 10.90 -9.54 -17.09
CA PHE A 43 10.20 -9.49 -15.81
C PHE A 43 10.92 -8.66 -14.73
N SER A 44 12.25 -8.71 -14.67
CA SER A 44 13.06 -7.94 -13.70
C SER A 44 12.94 -6.43 -13.93
N TYR A 45 12.99 -5.99 -15.18
CA TYR A 45 12.76 -4.59 -15.53
C TYR A 45 11.32 -4.15 -15.21
N PHE A 46 10.33 -4.96 -15.58
CA PHE A 46 8.92 -4.70 -15.27
C PHE A 46 8.69 -4.51 -13.76
N TYR A 47 9.28 -5.39 -12.95
CA TYR A 47 9.26 -5.28 -11.49
C TYR A 47 9.87 -3.98 -10.97
N LYS A 48 11.07 -3.62 -11.44
CA LYS A 48 11.77 -2.40 -11.00
C LYS A 48 10.94 -1.15 -11.30
N GLN A 49 10.34 -1.07 -12.49
CA GLN A 49 9.47 0.04 -12.87
C GLN A 49 8.28 0.22 -11.93
N ILE A 50 7.67 -0.87 -11.46
CA ILE A 50 6.55 -0.81 -10.50
C ILE A 50 7.00 -0.25 -9.16
N LEU A 51 8.14 -0.72 -8.64
CA LEU A 51 8.63 -0.27 -7.34
C LEU A 51 8.96 1.23 -7.32
N GLU A 52 9.47 1.75 -8.44
CA GLU A 52 9.89 3.15 -8.55
C GLU A 52 8.68 4.07 -8.81
N ASN A 53 7.77 3.66 -9.70
CA ASN A 53 6.82 4.60 -10.31
C ASN A 53 5.36 4.38 -9.97
N HIS A 54 4.95 3.18 -9.53
CA HIS A 54 3.54 2.84 -9.37
C HIS A 54 2.84 3.71 -8.28
N PRO A 55 1.69 4.35 -8.56
CA PRO A 55 1.00 5.24 -7.64
C PRO A 55 0.68 4.62 -6.27
N ILE A 56 0.23 3.36 -6.24
CA ILE A 56 -0.05 2.67 -4.97
C ILE A 56 1.23 2.42 -4.16
N VAL A 57 2.39 2.16 -4.81
CA VAL A 57 3.66 2.00 -4.10
C VAL A 57 4.11 3.34 -3.51
N LYS A 58 3.99 4.43 -4.29
CA LYS A 58 4.22 5.81 -3.81
C LYS A 58 3.28 6.15 -2.64
N GLN A 59 1.99 5.83 -2.74
CA GLN A 59 1.00 6.02 -1.67
C GLN A 59 1.36 5.22 -0.41
N ALA A 60 1.76 3.95 -0.56
CA ALA A 60 2.16 3.11 0.55
C ALA A 60 3.38 3.69 1.27
N ASN A 61 4.34 4.30 0.55
CA ASN A 61 5.47 4.99 1.14
C ASN A 61 5.04 6.20 1.99
N LEU A 62 4.00 6.93 1.60
CA LEU A 62 3.45 8.05 2.37
C LEU A 62 2.87 7.64 3.73
N LEU A 63 2.46 6.38 3.93
CA LEU A 63 1.98 5.90 5.24
C LEU A 63 3.06 6.03 6.33
N ASN A 64 4.31 5.72 5.97
CA ASN A 64 5.44 5.85 6.89
C ASN A 64 5.70 7.32 7.25
N ASP A 65 5.63 8.21 6.26
CA ASP A 65 5.85 9.64 6.48
C ASP A 65 4.73 10.25 7.31
N ALA A 66 3.47 9.88 7.04
CA ALA A 66 2.33 10.26 7.86
C ALA A 66 2.49 9.81 9.31
N ALA A 67 2.93 8.57 9.55
CA ALA A 67 3.19 8.06 10.90
C ALA A 67 4.35 8.82 11.60
N ARG A 68 5.40 9.20 10.86
CA ARG A 68 6.50 10.03 11.38
C ARG A 68 6.03 11.44 11.75
N GLN A 69 5.20 12.07 10.91
CA GLN A 69 4.61 13.37 11.24
C GLN A 69 3.66 13.27 12.42
N LYS A 70 2.89 12.17 12.54
CA LYS A 70 2.05 11.94 13.73
C LYS A 70 2.87 11.78 15.01
N LEU A 71 4.05 11.14 14.93
CA LEU A 71 4.99 11.10 16.05
C LEU A 71 5.51 12.49 16.39
N ARG A 72 5.85 13.32 15.41
CA ARG A 72 6.29 14.71 15.60
C ARG A 72 5.19 15.55 16.25
N GLU A 73 3.97 15.48 15.74
CA GLU A 73 2.78 16.13 16.30
C GLU A 73 2.57 15.71 17.77
N THR A 74 2.69 14.42 18.05
CA THR A 74 2.52 13.87 19.41
C THR A 74 3.63 14.35 20.36
N ARG A 75 4.87 14.45 19.87
CA ARG A 75 5.97 15.06 20.62
C ARG A 75 5.65 16.51 20.95
N GLY A 76 5.21 17.29 19.96
CA GLY A 76 4.94 18.71 20.19
C GLY A 76 3.76 18.96 21.12
N ALA A 77 2.63 18.29 20.88
CA ALA A 77 1.44 18.41 21.72
C ALA A 77 1.70 18.06 23.20
N GLY A 78 2.59 17.09 23.44
CA GLY A 78 2.91 16.59 24.78
C GLY A 78 4.09 17.29 25.46
N PHE A 79 5.12 17.68 24.72
CA PHE A 79 6.45 18.00 25.25
C PHE A 79 7.01 19.36 24.81
N ASP A 80 6.35 20.10 23.91
CA ASP A 80 6.83 21.43 23.55
C ASP A 80 6.59 22.42 24.70
N PRO A 81 7.58 23.29 25.01
CA PRO A 81 7.38 24.44 25.88
C PRO A 81 6.26 25.34 25.35
N LYS A 82 5.42 25.85 26.24
CA LYS A 82 4.32 26.75 25.89
C LYS A 82 4.50 28.08 26.61
N LEU A 83 4.71 29.14 25.85
CA LEU A 83 4.56 30.50 26.34
C LEU A 83 3.08 30.87 26.31
N LYS A 84 2.53 31.25 27.46
CA LYS A 84 1.15 31.70 27.62
C LYS A 84 1.14 33.08 28.22
N SER A 85 0.27 33.96 27.73
CA SER A 85 0.00 35.27 28.32
C SER A 85 -1.50 35.42 28.48
N ASP A 86 -1.96 35.52 29.72
CA ASP A 86 -3.34 35.70 30.09
C ASP A 86 -3.53 37.15 30.57
N PHE A 87 -4.48 37.88 29.98
CA PHE A 87 -4.85 39.23 30.38
C PHE A 87 -6.34 39.27 30.71
N SER A 88 -6.68 39.76 31.90
CA SER A 88 -8.05 39.88 32.36
C SER A 88 -8.24 41.24 33.02
N ARG A 89 -9.10 42.08 32.44
CA ARG A 89 -9.45 43.40 32.96
C ARG A 89 -10.95 43.51 33.11
N LYS A 90 -11.40 44.03 34.25
CA LYS A 90 -12.80 44.34 34.50
C LYS A 90 -12.94 45.80 34.85
N GLU A 91 -13.60 46.54 33.98
CA GLU A 91 -14.04 47.90 34.24
C GLU A 91 -15.56 47.90 34.40
N PHE A 92 -16.06 48.54 35.46
CA PHE A 92 -17.50 48.65 35.70
C PHE A 92 -17.81 50.01 36.30
N LYS A 93 -18.80 50.73 35.72
CA LYS A 93 -19.15 52.10 36.10
C LYS A 93 -17.91 52.99 36.26
N THR A 94 -17.11 53.09 35.20
CA THR A 94 -15.86 53.89 35.12
C THR A 94 -14.81 53.59 36.19
N THR A 95 -14.96 52.48 36.91
CA THR A 95 -14.04 52.06 37.97
C THR A 95 -13.28 50.83 37.47
N ASP A 96 -11.95 50.87 37.53
CA ASP A 96 -11.11 49.72 37.18
C ASP A 96 -11.05 48.75 38.37
N TYR A 97 -11.84 47.68 38.31
CA TYR A 97 -11.97 46.73 39.40
C TYR A 97 -10.68 45.94 39.57
N PHE A 98 -10.22 45.33 38.48
CA PHE A 98 -8.97 44.59 38.43
C PHE A 98 -8.42 44.55 37.01
N ASN A 99 -7.10 44.46 36.94
CA ASN A 99 -6.31 44.22 35.76
C ASN A 99 -5.20 43.24 36.16
N ILE A 100 -5.31 42.03 35.60
CA ILE A 100 -4.44 40.89 35.87
C ILE A 100 -3.77 40.50 34.57
N TRP A 101 -2.45 40.61 34.54
CA TRP A 101 -1.63 40.14 33.44
C TRP A 101 -0.64 39.09 33.94
N LYS A 102 -0.66 37.91 33.34
CA LYS A 102 0.22 36.81 33.67
C LYS A 102 0.84 36.23 32.42
N THR A 103 2.16 36.27 32.33
CA THR A 103 2.92 35.61 31.27
C THR A 103 3.75 34.48 31.87
N ALA A 104 3.68 33.29 31.28
CA ALA A 104 4.37 32.11 31.79
C ALA A 104 4.85 31.20 30.64
N LEU A 105 6.12 30.81 30.70
CA LEU A 105 6.70 29.72 29.95
C LEU A 105 6.54 28.41 30.74
N SER A 106 5.75 27.47 30.21
CA SER A 106 5.48 26.16 30.80
C SER A 106 6.23 25.08 30.02
N VAL A 107 7.20 24.42 30.66
CA VAL A 107 7.98 23.33 30.10
C VAL A 107 7.44 21.99 30.65
N PRO A 108 6.75 21.19 29.83
CA PRO A 108 6.26 19.88 30.24
C PRO A 108 7.42 18.88 30.41
N LEU A 109 7.44 18.16 31.54
CA LEU A 109 8.38 17.08 31.80
C LEU A 109 7.69 15.71 31.64
N PRO A 110 8.46 14.59 31.56
CA PRO A 110 7.87 13.25 31.58
C PRO A 110 6.96 13.04 32.79
N ILE A 111 7.36 13.57 33.94
CA ILE A 111 6.57 13.62 35.19
C ILE A 111 6.49 15.09 35.59
N GLY A 112 5.28 15.66 35.57
CA GLY A 112 5.05 17.04 35.95
C GLY A 112 5.35 18.09 34.86
N LYS A 113 5.62 19.32 35.31
CA LYS A 113 5.98 20.47 34.48
C LYS A 113 6.75 21.49 35.31
N VAL A 114 7.60 22.28 34.65
CA VAL A 114 8.26 23.46 35.21
C VAL A 114 7.62 24.69 34.59
N GLU A 115 7.41 25.74 35.36
CA GLU A 115 6.82 27.00 34.89
C GLU A 115 7.69 28.16 35.35
N VAL A 116 8.07 29.04 34.43
CA VAL A 116 8.75 30.31 34.74
C VAL A 116 7.89 31.41 34.18
N GLY A 117 7.62 32.46 34.96
CA GLY A 117 6.74 33.50 34.51
C GLY A 117 6.86 34.79 35.29
N TYR A 118 6.04 35.74 34.88
CA TYR A 118 5.91 37.07 35.46
C TYR A 118 4.42 37.43 35.51
N GLU A 119 4.00 37.98 36.63
CA GLU A 119 2.63 38.44 36.84
C GLU A 119 2.59 39.87 37.39
N ARG A 120 1.64 40.65 36.86
CA ARG A 120 1.36 42.02 37.29
C ARG A 120 -0.14 42.13 37.51
N MET A 121 -0.51 42.61 38.69
CA MET A 121 -1.91 42.73 39.09
C MET A 121 -2.10 44.09 39.76
N ASN A 122 -3.12 44.83 39.33
CA ASN A 122 -3.53 46.10 39.95
C ASN A 122 -5.05 46.30 39.80
N GLY A 123 -5.62 47.25 40.54
CA GLY A 123 -7.05 47.56 40.51
C GLY A 123 -7.58 48.00 41.87
N ILE A 124 -8.68 48.73 41.85
CA ILE A 124 -9.29 49.33 43.07
C ILE A 124 -9.95 48.24 43.93
N PHE A 125 -10.47 47.18 43.30
CA PHE A 125 -11.16 46.07 43.95
C PHE A 125 -10.44 44.73 43.70
N LEU A 126 -9.11 44.76 43.66
CA LEU A 126 -8.29 43.56 43.58
C LEU A 126 -8.36 42.79 44.90
N ASN A 127 -8.60 41.48 44.86
CA ASN A 127 -8.57 40.65 46.07
C ASN A 127 -7.20 40.80 46.76
N PRO A 128 -7.13 40.97 48.10
CA PRO A 128 -5.86 41.14 48.82
C PRO A 128 -4.83 40.03 48.60
N GLU A 129 -5.28 38.79 48.34
CA GLU A 129 -4.42 37.65 47.99
C GLU A 129 -3.65 37.82 46.67
N ASN A 130 -4.12 38.72 45.81
CA ASN A 130 -3.53 39.05 44.51
C ASN A 130 -2.77 40.39 44.54
N THR A 131 -2.64 41.02 45.71
CA THR A 131 -1.84 42.24 45.86
C THR A 131 -0.36 41.93 45.66
N LEU A 132 0.21 42.48 44.60
CA LEU A 132 1.62 42.33 44.23
C LEU A 132 2.35 43.68 44.36
N PRO A 133 3.69 43.70 44.43
CA PRO A 133 4.46 44.92 44.29
C PRO A 133 4.12 45.65 42.98
N ASN A 134 4.23 46.98 42.96
CA ASN A 134 3.89 47.82 41.80
C ASN A 134 4.62 47.41 40.50
N ASN A 135 5.80 46.80 40.64
CA ASN A 135 6.66 46.33 39.56
C ASN A 135 6.41 44.87 39.14
N GLY A 136 5.33 44.24 39.63
CA GLY A 136 4.99 42.84 39.38
C GLY A 136 5.91 41.84 40.09
N LEU A 137 5.71 40.55 39.82
CA LEU A 137 6.39 39.45 40.48
C LEU A 137 6.79 38.38 39.47
N GLY A 138 8.07 38.00 39.49
CA GLY A 138 8.57 36.83 38.76
C GLY A 138 8.36 35.56 39.58
N PHE A 139 8.13 34.43 38.93
CA PHE A 139 8.03 33.14 39.61
C PHE A 139 8.72 32.02 38.84
N VAL A 140 9.27 31.07 39.58
CA VAL A 140 9.78 29.78 39.07
C VAL A 140 9.11 28.68 39.87
N GLY A 141 8.40 27.77 39.21
CA GLY A 141 7.64 26.74 39.88
C GLY A 141 7.70 25.37 39.23
N ILE A 142 7.46 24.35 40.04
CA ILE A 142 7.31 22.96 39.63
C ILE A 142 5.90 22.49 39.96
N SER A 143 5.35 21.63 39.12
CA SER A 143 4.08 20.95 39.37
C SER A 143 4.24 19.47 39.10
N VAL A 144 4.00 18.65 40.12
CA VAL A 144 4.24 17.20 40.07
C VAL A 144 2.98 16.45 40.49
N PRO A 145 2.52 15.48 39.69
CA PRO A 145 1.45 14.58 40.11
C PRO A 145 1.97 13.56 41.13
N LEU A 146 1.24 13.35 42.23
CA LEU A 146 1.60 12.45 43.33
C LEU A 146 0.89 11.08 43.29
N ALA A 147 -0.08 10.89 42.38
CA ALA A 147 -0.80 9.61 42.24
C ALA A 147 -1.11 9.27 40.78
N ARG A 148 -2.23 9.76 40.22
CA ARG A 148 -2.55 9.65 38.78
C ARG A 148 -1.49 10.36 37.95
N GLY A 149 -0.91 9.70 36.95
CA GLY A 149 0.08 10.25 36.03
C GLY A 149 1.54 9.86 36.32
N ILE A 150 1.83 9.22 37.46
CA ILE A 150 3.18 8.78 37.83
C ILE A 150 3.63 7.62 36.94
N VAL A 151 2.86 6.54 36.87
CA VAL A 151 3.25 5.30 36.13
C VAL A 151 3.04 5.48 34.63
N THR A 152 1.86 5.96 34.23
CA THR A 152 1.60 6.35 32.84
C THR A 152 0.73 7.60 32.83
N ASN A 153 0.90 8.44 31.82
CA ASN A 153 0.07 9.62 31.62
C ASN A 153 -0.32 9.73 30.14
N ALA A 154 -1.23 10.65 29.81
CA ALA A 154 -1.71 10.81 28.45
C ALA A 154 -0.55 11.07 27.47
N ARG A 155 0.40 11.95 27.82
CA ARG A 155 1.57 12.31 26.97
C ARG A 155 2.47 11.12 26.66
N ARG A 156 2.81 10.30 27.66
CA ARG A 156 3.65 9.11 27.50
C ARG A 156 2.91 7.99 26.79
N ALA A 157 1.61 7.83 27.06
CA ALA A 157 0.77 6.85 26.38
C ALA A 157 0.64 7.17 24.89
N THR A 158 0.30 8.42 24.53
CA THR A 158 0.20 8.84 23.13
C THR A 158 1.54 8.74 22.42
N LEU A 159 2.65 9.13 23.06
CA LEU A 159 3.99 8.96 22.50
C LEU A 159 4.33 7.49 22.20
N ARG A 160 4.02 6.58 23.14
CA ARG A 160 4.21 5.14 22.92
C ARG A 160 3.32 4.61 21.80
N GLN A 161 2.08 5.08 21.71
CA GLN A 161 1.16 4.70 20.64
C GLN A 161 1.65 5.17 19.27
N ALA A 162 2.12 6.42 19.17
CA ALA A 162 2.68 6.97 17.93
C ALA A 162 3.94 6.22 17.48
N LYS A 163 4.80 5.77 18.41
CA LYS A 163 5.94 4.91 18.08
C LYS A 163 5.51 3.57 17.50
N ASN A 164 4.51 2.92 18.11
CA ASN A 164 3.96 1.67 17.57
C ASN A 164 3.28 1.88 16.20
N MET A 165 2.63 3.02 15.97
CA MET A 165 2.01 3.36 14.68
C MET A 165 3.03 3.44 13.54
N ILE A 166 4.30 3.79 13.81
CA ILE A 166 5.36 3.74 12.79
C ILE A 166 5.62 2.29 12.36
N GLU A 167 5.69 1.36 13.30
CA GLU A 167 5.91 -0.05 12.98
C GLU A 167 4.67 -0.68 12.30
N MET A 168 3.46 -0.25 12.68
CA MET A 168 2.23 -0.59 11.95
C MET A 168 2.30 -0.10 10.51
N ALA A 169 2.62 1.19 10.29
CA ALA A 169 2.70 1.77 8.96
C ALA A 169 3.74 1.07 8.07
N LYS A 170 4.87 0.64 8.63
CA LYS A 170 5.87 -0.16 7.91
C LYS A 170 5.32 -1.51 7.45
N ALA A 171 4.57 -2.18 8.32
CA ALA A 171 3.92 -3.45 8.02
C ALA A 171 2.80 -3.28 6.99
N ASP A 172 1.94 -2.28 7.16
CA ASP A 172 0.85 -1.96 6.24
C ASP A 172 1.37 -1.57 4.84
N ARG A 173 2.46 -0.80 4.79
CA ARG A 173 3.16 -0.49 3.53
C ARG A 173 3.64 -1.77 2.85
N ARG A 174 4.27 -2.68 3.60
CA ARG A 174 4.77 -3.94 3.04
C ARG A 174 3.63 -4.81 2.51
N GLU A 175 2.50 -4.86 3.21
CA GLU A 175 1.29 -5.56 2.76
C GLU A 175 0.79 -5.00 1.42
N LEU A 176 0.62 -3.67 1.33
CA LEU A 176 0.13 -2.99 0.12
C LEU A 176 1.07 -3.17 -1.07
N VAL A 177 2.38 -2.99 -0.86
CA VAL A 177 3.38 -3.20 -1.91
C VAL A 177 3.37 -4.65 -2.38
N ASN A 178 3.35 -5.62 -1.46
CA ASN A 178 3.28 -7.04 -1.80
C ASN A 178 2.01 -7.40 -2.58
N GLU A 179 0.87 -6.77 -2.27
CA GLU A 179 -0.38 -6.99 -3.00
C GLU A 179 -0.31 -6.49 -4.44
N VAL A 180 0.18 -5.25 -4.65
CA VAL A 180 0.37 -4.68 -6.00
C VAL A 180 1.34 -5.54 -6.81
N LEU A 181 2.45 -5.96 -6.18
CA LEU A 181 3.41 -6.84 -6.82
C LEU A 181 2.78 -8.19 -7.19
N LEU A 182 1.97 -8.79 -6.32
CA LEU A 182 1.31 -10.05 -6.66
C LEU A 182 0.38 -9.90 -7.86
N GLN A 183 -0.40 -8.82 -7.89
CA GLN A 183 -1.31 -8.53 -9.01
C GLN A 183 -0.54 -8.32 -10.32
N SER A 184 0.57 -7.59 -10.27
CA SER A 184 1.40 -7.33 -11.45
C SER A 184 2.09 -8.60 -11.97
N VAL A 185 2.56 -9.48 -11.07
CA VAL A 185 3.11 -10.78 -11.47
C VAL A 185 2.05 -11.64 -12.17
N ASN A 186 0.83 -11.68 -11.65
CA ASN A 186 -0.24 -12.42 -12.31
C ASN A 186 -0.53 -11.87 -13.71
N ALA A 187 -0.63 -10.54 -13.85
CA ALA A 187 -0.86 -9.88 -15.13
C ALA A 187 0.27 -10.16 -16.14
N TYR A 188 1.53 -10.14 -15.70
CA TYR A 188 2.68 -10.43 -16.57
C TYR A 188 2.61 -11.86 -17.13
N TRP A 189 2.33 -12.85 -16.27
CA TRP A 189 2.24 -14.24 -16.70
C TRP A 189 0.99 -14.55 -17.53
N ASP A 190 -0.10 -13.82 -17.33
CA ASP A 190 -1.29 -13.88 -18.19
C ASP A 190 -0.99 -13.33 -19.59
N TRP A 191 -0.25 -12.21 -19.68
CA TRP A 191 0.23 -11.68 -20.96
C TRP A 191 1.24 -12.60 -21.65
N TYR A 192 2.20 -13.17 -20.89
CA TYR A 192 3.10 -14.21 -21.39
C TYR A 192 2.33 -15.37 -22.01
N LEU A 193 1.35 -15.91 -21.29
CA LEU A 193 0.51 -17.01 -21.77
C LEU A 193 -0.22 -16.64 -23.06
N ALA A 194 -0.88 -15.47 -23.09
CA ALA A 194 -1.65 -15.02 -24.25
C ALA A 194 -0.75 -14.83 -25.48
N HIS A 195 0.46 -14.27 -25.30
CA HIS A 195 1.45 -14.12 -26.37
C HIS A 195 1.92 -15.49 -26.92
N ARG A 196 2.26 -16.44 -26.03
CA ARG A 196 2.69 -17.79 -26.45
C ARG A 196 1.58 -18.53 -27.19
N GLN A 197 0.33 -18.41 -26.74
CA GLN A 197 -0.82 -18.97 -27.44
C GLN A 197 -1.05 -18.33 -28.81
N TYR A 198 -0.92 -17.00 -28.92
CA TYR A 198 -1.00 -16.30 -30.20
C TYR A 198 0.04 -16.83 -31.20
N LEU A 199 1.29 -17.02 -30.78
CA LEU A 199 2.34 -17.57 -31.66
C LEU A 199 2.00 -18.97 -32.18
N LEU A 200 1.54 -19.87 -31.31
CA LEU A 200 1.17 -21.25 -31.67
C LEU A 200 -0.01 -21.30 -32.65
N ILE A 201 -1.06 -20.50 -32.41
CA ILE A 201 -2.23 -20.43 -33.27
C ILE A 201 -1.89 -19.76 -34.61
N ARG A 202 -1.04 -18.72 -34.60
CA ARG A 202 -0.57 -18.06 -35.82
C ARG A 202 0.22 -19.03 -36.72
N GLU A 203 1.06 -19.87 -36.13
CA GLU A 203 1.77 -20.93 -36.85
C GLU A 203 0.78 -21.93 -37.48
N GLY A 204 -0.19 -22.43 -36.70
CA GLY A 204 -1.23 -23.34 -37.19
C GLY A 204 -2.11 -22.74 -38.29
N TYR A 205 -2.42 -21.44 -38.22
CA TYR A 205 -3.15 -20.73 -39.27
C TYR A 205 -2.34 -20.64 -40.58
N LYS A 206 -1.05 -20.27 -40.51
CA LYS A 206 -0.18 -20.21 -41.70
C LYS A 206 -0.11 -21.56 -42.41
N LEU A 207 -0.02 -22.65 -41.65
CA LEU A 207 0.03 -24.00 -42.21
C LEU A 207 -1.33 -24.43 -42.82
N ALA A 208 -2.44 -24.08 -42.16
CA ALA A 208 -3.78 -24.31 -42.72
C ALA A 208 -4.04 -23.50 -44.01
N ASP A 209 -3.56 -22.26 -44.09
CA ASP A 209 -3.66 -21.40 -45.28
C ASP A 209 -2.88 -21.97 -46.47
N LEU A 210 -1.63 -22.40 -46.24
CA LEU A 210 -0.81 -23.06 -47.24
C LEU A 210 -1.50 -24.33 -47.77
N ARG A 211 -2.00 -25.18 -46.88
CA ARG A 211 -2.69 -26.43 -47.24
C ARG A 211 -3.97 -26.18 -48.00
N PHE A 212 -4.77 -25.20 -47.59
CA PHE A 212 -6.01 -24.86 -48.30
C PHE A 212 -5.73 -24.41 -49.74
N LYS A 213 -4.71 -23.55 -49.94
CA LYS A 213 -4.27 -23.12 -51.27
C LYS A 213 -3.83 -24.31 -52.13
N ALA A 214 -3.02 -25.21 -51.57
CA ALA A 214 -2.56 -26.42 -52.27
C ALA A 214 -3.73 -27.34 -52.67
N VAL A 215 -4.66 -27.63 -51.75
CA VAL A 215 -5.83 -28.46 -52.04
C VAL A 215 -6.71 -27.83 -53.12
N LYS A 216 -6.95 -26.52 -53.05
CA LYS A 216 -7.72 -25.79 -54.07
C LYS A 216 -7.11 -25.96 -55.46
N GLN A 217 -5.79 -25.90 -55.57
CA GLN A 217 -5.10 -26.06 -56.85
C GLN A 217 -5.17 -27.50 -57.37
N ARG A 218 -4.99 -28.50 -56.50
CA ARG A 218 -5.10 -29.92 -56.86
C ARG A 218 -6.51 -30.30 -57.32
N VAL A 219 -7.55 -29.71 -56.71
CA VAL A 219 -8.94 -29.85 -57.17
C VAL A 219 -9.12 -29.21 -58.56
N SER A 220 -8.54 -28.03 -58.81
CA SER A 220 -8.69 -27.35 -60.12
C SER A 220 -8.06 -28.10 -61.29
N ILE A 221 -7.07 -28.96 -61.04
CA ILE A 221 -6.44 -29.83 -62.05
C ILE A 221 -7.03 -31.26 -62.06
N GLY A 222 -8.09 -31.52 -61.30
CA GLY A 222 -8.78 -32.81 -61.27
C GLY A 222 -8.13 -33.91 -60.42
N GLU A 223 -7.08 -33.60 -59.66
CA GLU A 223 -6.36 -34.59 -58.84
C GLU A 223 -7.09 -34.95 -57.53
N LEU A 224 -7.88 -34.02 -57.00
CA LEU A 224 -8.67 -34.20 -55.78
C LEU A 224 -10.15 -33.91 -56.02
N ALA A 225 -11.03 -34.53 -55.22
CA ALA A 225 -12.47 -34.28 -55.30
C ALA A 225 -12.82 -32.87 -54.79
N GLY A 226 -13.82 -32.23 -55.40
CA GLY A 226 -14.29 -30.90 -55.00
C GLY A 226 -14.63 -30.78 -53.51
N ILE A 227 -15.17 -31.85 -52.91
CA ILE A 227 -15.51 -31.93 -51.48
C ILE A 227 -14.28 -31.76 -50.56
N ASP A 228 -13.08 -32.14 -51.00
CA ASP A 228 -11.86 -32.00 -50.19
C ASP A 228 -11.42 -30.54 -50.08
N SER A 229 -11.71 -29.70 -51.08
CA SER A 229 -11.54 -28.25 -50.97
C SER A 229 -12.45 -27.63 -49.91
N VAL A 230 -13.68 -28.15 -49.75
CA VAL A 230 -14.63 -27.70 -48.71
C VAL A 230 -14.11 -28.10 -47.33
N LYS A 231 -13.64 -29.34 -47.15
CA LYS A 231 -13.03 -29.78 -45.89
C LYS A 231 -11.82 -28.92 -45.52
N ALA A 232 -10.91 -28.66 -46.46
CA ALA A 232 -9.75 -27.82 -46.24
C ALA A 232 -10.14 -26.36 -45.90
N LYS A 233 -11.19 -25.82 -46.55
CA LYS A 233 -11.74 -24.50 -46.26
C LYS A 233 -12.26 -24.39 -44.83
N ILE A 234 -12.98 -25.39 -44.32
CA ILE A 234 -13.48 -25.42 -42.93
C ILE A 234 -12.32 -25.37 -41.92
N VAL A 235 -11.26 -26.15 -42.15
CA VAL A 235 -10.07 -26.14 -41.27
C VAL A 235 -9.40 -24.77 -41.28
N TRP A 236 -9.23 -24.16 -42.45
CA TRP A 236 -8.69 -22.80 -42.57
C TRP A 236 -9.57 -21.76 -41.86
N GLN A 237 -10.90 -21.81 -42.05
CA GLN A 237 -11.84 -20.90 -41.38
C GLN A 237 -11.78 -21.04 -39.87
N LYS A 238 -11.70 -22.28 -39.34
CA LYS A 238 -11.52 -22.54 -37.91
C LYS A 238 -10.23 -21.91 -37.38
N ARG A 239 -9.10 -22.09 -38.05
CA ARG A 239 -7.82 -21.48 -37.64
C ARG A 239 -7.83 -19.95 -37.75
N LYS A 240 -8.53 -19.40 -38.75
CA LYS A 240 -8.70 -17.95 -38.89
C LYS A 240 -9.53 -17.38 -37.72
N TYR A 241 -10.60 -18.06 -37.33
CA TYR A 241 -11.40 -17.70 -36.15
C TYR A 241 -10.56 -17.74 -34.87
N GLU A 242 -9.84 -18.84 -34.63
CA GLU A 242 -8.97 -18.99 -33.46
C GLU A 242 -7.89 -17.89 -33.41
N LEU A 243 -7.30 -17.53 -34.56
CA LEU A 243 -6.31 -16.45 -34.64
C LEU A 243 -6.91 -15.09 -34.25
N GLN A 244 -8.10 -14.77 -34.73
CA GLN A 244 -8.77 -13.50 -34.42
C GLN A 244 -9.12 -13.41 -32.92
N ASP A 245 -9.63 -14.50 -32.34
CA ASP A 245 -9.95 -14.59 -30.91
C ASP A 245 -8.69 -14.45 -30.04
N ILE A 246 -7.62 -15.20 -30.34
CA ILE A 246 -6.41 -15.15 -29.51
C ILE A 246 -5.65 -13.83 -29.66
N GLN A 247 -5.70 -13.19 -30.84
CA GLN A 247 -5.13 -11.86 -31.04
C GLN A 247 -5.81 -10.84 -30.13
N THR A 248 -7.14 -10.87 -30.06
CA THR A 248 -7.91 -9.99 -29.16
C THR A 248 -7.58 -10.25 -27.68
N LYS A 249 -7.41 -11.53 -27.30
CA LYS A 249 -7.02 -11.91 -25.93
C LYS A 249 -5.60 -11.45 -25.57
N ALA A 250 -4.64 -11.57 -26.48
CA ALA A 250 -3.28 -11.09 -26.28
C ALA A 250 -3.23 -9.57 -26.13
N GLU A 251 -4.02 -8.86 -26.94
CA GLU A 251 -4.16 -7.41 -26.88
C GLU A 251 -4.76 -6.95 -25.53
N ASN A 252 -5.86 -7.58 -25.11
CA ASN A 252 -6.47 -7.29 -23.81
C ASN A 252 -5.54 -7.61 -22.62
N ALA A 253 -4.71 -8.65 -22.73
CA ALA A 253 -3.71 -8.97 -21.71
C ALA A 253 -2.58 -7.92 -21.64
N ARG A 254 -2.15 -7.39 -22.80
CA ARG A 254 -1.19 -6.27 -22.91
C ARG A 254 -1.72 -5.01 -22.22
N ILE A 255 -2.99 -4.66 -22.49
CA ILE A 255 -3.65 -3.50 -21.86
C ILE A 255 -3.73 -3.68 -20.35
N LYS A 256 -4.15 -4.87 -19.87
CA LYS A 256 -4.21 -5.17 -18.43
C LYS A 256 -2.84 -5.07 -17.75
N LEU A 257 -1.77 -5.48 -18.42
CA LEU A 257 -0.41 -5.36 -17.91
C LEU A 257 0.05 -3.89 -17.83
N SER A 258 -0.38 -3.06 -18.79
CA SER A 258 -0.04 -1.64 -18.86
C SER A 258 -0.56 -0.84 -17.66
N ASN A 259 -1.64 -1.29 -17.00
CA ASN A 259 -2.15 -0.67 -15.76
C ASN A 259 -1.11 -0.56 -14.63
N PHE A 260 -0.07 -1.41 -14.66
CA PHE A 260 1.00 -1.42 -13.65
C PHE A 260 2.20 -0.55 -14.04
N LEU A 261 2.27 -0.05 -15.27
CA LEU A 261 3.40 0.74 -15.75
C LEU A 261 3.09 2.23 -15.68
N TRP A 262 3.99 2.95 -15.02
CA TRP A 262 3.87 4.38 -14.78
C TRP A 262 5.25 4.99 -14.99
N GLY A 263 5.28 6.18 -15.57
CA GLY A 263 6.48 6.97 -15.77
C GLY A 263 6.62 8.05 -14.70
N ASP A 264 7.50 8.99 -14.98
CA ASP A 264 7.66 10.18 -14.17
C ASP A 264 6.36 11.01 -14.16
N ASN A 265 6.18 11.81 -13.12
CA ASN A 265 5.00 12.66 -12.90
C ASN A 265 3.65 11.92 -12.91
N ASN A 266 3.65 10.62 -12.58
CA ASN A 266 2.45 9.77 -12.53
C ASN A 266 1.73 9.67 -13.89
N LEU A 267 2.49 9.72 -14.98
CA LEU A 267 1.96 9.46 -16.31
C LEU A 267 1.80 7.95 -16.52
N PRO A 268 0.64 7.45 -16.95
CA PRO A 268 0.47 6.04 -17.29
C PRO A 268 1.30 5.70 -18.54
N LEU A 269 1.90 4.51 -18.55
CA LEU A 269 2.67 4.01 -19.69
C LEU A 269 1.94 2.84 -20.35
N GLU A 270 1.97 2.79 -21.68
CA GLU A 270 1.47 1.66 -22.43
C GLU A 270 2.60 0.81 -22.99
N ILE A 271 2.43 -0.52 -22.94
CA ILE A 271 3.36 -1.46 -23.56
C ILE A 271 3.11 -1.42 -25.06
N SER A 272 4.05 -1.00 -25.90
CA SER A 272 3.90 -1.02 -27.38
C SER A 272 3.45 -2.38 -27.92
N GLY A 273 2.64 -2.40 -28.99
CA GLY A 273 2.14 -3.63 -29.63
C GLY A 273 3.23 -4.53 -30.22
N ASN A 274 4.43 -3.99 -30.45
CA ASN A 274 5.59 -4.74 -30.96
C ASN A 274 6.42 -5.39 -29.85
N MET A 275 6.11 -5.10 -28.58
CA MET A 275 6.83 -5.64 -27.43
C MET A 275 6.33 -7.05 -27.11
N ILE A 276 7.26 -7.94 -26.80
CA ILE A 276 7.01 -9.35 -26.47
C ILE A 276 7.55 -9.66 -25.07
N PRO A 277 6.96 -10.63 -24.35
CA PRO A 277 7.47 -11.06 -23.05
C PRO A 277 8.82 -11.77 -23.21
N ALA A 278 9.67 -11.69 -22.19
CA ALA A 278 10.89 -12.49 -22.16
C ALA A 278 10.56 -14.00 -22.06
N ASP A 279 11.24 -14.81 -22.86
CA ASP A 279 11.18 -16.28 -22.78
C ASP A 279 11.95 -16.84 -21.56
N GLN A 280 12.87 -16.04 -21.00
CA GLN A 280 13.61 -16.41 -19.80
C GLN A 280 12.74 -16.30 -18.54
N VAL A 281 12.68 -17.41 -17.83
CA VAL A 281 11.93 -17.59 -16.61
C VAL A 281 12.83 -17.28 -15.40
N PRO A 282 12.41 -16.41 -14.46
CA PRO A 282 13.25 -16.01 -13.32
C PRO A 282 13.39 -17.10 -12.24
N TYR A 283 12.47 -18.06 -12.16
CA TYR A 283 12.44 -19.05 -11.07
C TYR A 283 12.87 -20.43 -11.55
N SER A 284 13.96 -20.96 -10.99
CA SER A 284 14.35 -22.35 -11.19
C SER A 284 13.28 -23.28 -10.61
N MET A 285 12.91 -24.30 -11.38
CA MET A 285 11.97 -25.34 -10.95
C MET A 285 12.61 -26.36 -9.98
N ASP A 286 13.94 -26.29 -9.80
CA ASP A 286 14.75 -27.31 -9.13
C ASP A 286 14.74 -27.18 -7.61
N GLN A 287 14.46 -25.98 -7.09
CA GLN A 287 14.35 -25.77 -5.65
C GLN A 287 12.93 -26.05 -5.16
N THR A 288 12.81 -26.98 -4.21
CA THR A 288 11.57 -27.28 -3.49
C THR A 288 11.53 -26.50 -2.18
N PRO A 289 10.62 -25.53 -2.02
CA PRO A 289 10.38 -24.92 -0.72
C PRO A 289 9.97 -26.00 0.29
N VAL A 290 10.44 -25.90 1.53
CA VAL A 290 10.01 -26.82 2.61
C VAL A 290 8.82 -26.21 3.32
N LEU A 291 7.69 -26.93 3.37
CA LEU A 291 6.43 -26.42 3.95
C LEU A 291 6.60 -25.94 5.40
N GLY A 292 7.37 -26.65 6.22
CA GLY A 292 7.66 -26.26 7.60
C GLY A 292 8.29 -24.85 7.70
N LYS A 293 9.33 -24.58 6.89
CA LYS A 293 10.00 -23.28 6.84
C LYS A 293 9.04 -22.17 6.37
N LEU A 294 8.17 -22.46 5.40
CA LEU A 294 7.18 -21.49 4.90
C LEU A 294 6.14 -21.12 5.97
N LEU A 295 5.68 -22.10 6.75
CA LEU A 295 4.72 -21.88 7.84
C LEU A 295 5.31 -21.08 9.00
N GLU A 296 6.62 -21.26 9.26
CA GLU A 296 7.37 -20.46 10.22
C GLU A 296 7.52 -19.01 9.74
N GLN A 297 7.95 -18.81 8.49
CA GLN A 297 8.05 -17.48 7.87
C GLN A 297 6.71 -16.73 7.89
N ALA A 298 5.62 -17.45 7.62
CA ALA A 298 4.27 -16.89 7.64
C ALA A 298 3.82 -16.33 9.02
N GLN A 299 4.48 -16.68 10.13
CA GLN A 299 4.20 -16.05 11.43
C GLN A 299 4.65 -14.58 11.46
N SER A 300 5.60 -14.19 10.59
CA SER A 300 6.08 -12.82 10.45
C SER A 300 5.34 -12.01 9.37
N HIS A 301 4.16 -12.50 8.92
CA HIS A 301 3.38 -11.85 7.87
C HIS A 301 3.03 -10.39 8.23
N PRO A 302 3.18 -9.42 7.31
CA PRO A 302 2.97 -8.00 7.61
C PRO A 302 1.61 -7.69 8.25
N ALA A 303 0.51 -8.24 7.74
CA ALA A 303 -0.80 -8.16 8.40
C ALA A 303 -0.82 -8.61 9.88
N LEU A 304 -0.12 -9.70 10.25
CA LEU A 304 -0.04 -10.15 11.65
C LEU A 304 0.82 -9.22 12.50
N VAL A 305 1.91 -8.69 11.93
CA VAL A 305 2.76 -7.69 12.58
C VAL A 305 1.96 -6.42 12.90
N SER A 306 1.18 -5.91 11.94
CA SER A 306 0.31 -4.74 12.12
C SER A 306 -0.73 -4.96 13.23
N LEU A 307 -1.45 -6.09 13.20
CA LEU A 307 -2.38 -6.48 14.27
C LEU A 307 -1.69 -6.64 15.64
N GLY A 308 -0.46 -7.15 15.67
CA GLY A 308 0.34 -7.25 16.88
C GLY A 308 0.66 -5.89 17.51
N PHE A 309 1.01 -4.88 16.70
CA PHE A 309 1.20 -3.51 17.19
C PHE A 309 -0.12 -2.81 17.54
N GLN A 310 -1.22 -3.13 16.86
CA GLN A 310 -2.55 -2.68 17.27
C GLN A 310 -2.89 -3.18 18.69
N GLN A 311 -2.63 -4.47 18.98
CA GLN A 311 -2.81 -5.03 20.32
C GLN A 311 -1.89 -4.35 21.35
N LYS A 312 -0.64 -4.04 20.99
CA LYS A 312 0.26 -3.24 21.86
C LYS A 312 -0.32 -1.85 22.15
N ASN A 313 -0.93 -1.18 21.17
CA ASN A 313 -1.58 0.12 21.37
C ASN A 313 -2.77 0.05 22.31
N LEU A 314 -3.61 -0.98 22.18
CA LEU A 314 -4.72 -1.22 23.10
C LEU A 314 -4.23 -1.50 24.53
N LYS A 315 -3.13 -2.24 24.71
CA LYS A 315 -2.50 -2.44 26.04
C LYS A 315 -1.97 -1.14 26.65
N VAL A 316 -1.40 -0.25 25.84
CA VAL A 316 -0.98 1.08 26.30
C VAL A 316 -2.19 1.92 26.72
N GLU A 317 -3.27 1.89 25.94
CA GLU A 317 -4.51 2.60 26.27
C GLU A 317 -5.14 2.05 27.54
N GLU A 318 -5.19 0.72 27.72
CA GLU A 318 -5.73 0.10 28.93
C GLU A 318 -4.95 0.52 30.18
N ARG A 319 -3.61 0.51 30.12
CA ARG A 319 -2.77 0.99 31.23
C ARG A 319 -3.04 2.46 31.56
N LEU A 320 -3.28 3.30 30.55
CA LEU A 320 -3.67 4.69 30.76
C LEU A 320 -5.01 4.81 31.48
N GLN A 321 -6.02 4.03 31.07
CA GLN A 321 -7.33 4.08 31.71
C GLN A 321 -7.31 3.53 33.14
N ARG A 322 -6.52 2.48 33.41
CA ARG A 322 -6.30 2.00 34.79
C ARG A 322 -5.64 3.08 35.65
N ASP A 323 -4.69 3.83 35.11
CA ASP A 323 -4.07 4.94 35.84
C ASP A 323 -5.06 6.09 36.10
N GLN A 324 -5.98 6.35 35.15
CA GLN A 324 -7.07 7.32 35.34
C GLN A 324 -8.06 6.96 36.46
N MET A 325 -8.06 5.73 36.97
CA MET A 325 -8.87 5.36 38.14
C MET A 325 -8.27 5.81 39.47
N LYS A 326 -6.99 6.20 39.51
CA LYS A 326 -6.33 6.71 40.71
C LYS A 326 -6.80 8.15 41.02
N PRO A 327 -6.72 8.61 42.28
CA PRO A 327 -6.95 10.02 42.60
C PRO A 327 -5.94 10.91 41.87
N LYS A 328 -6.41 12.06 41.40
CA LYS A 328 -5.55 13.11 40.85
C LYS A 328 -5.12 13.99 42.00
N ILE A 329 -3.83 13.91 42.31
CA ILE A 329 -3.19 14.66 43.38
C ILE A 329 -2.06 15.42 42.71
N ASP A 330 -2.15 16.75 42.64
CA ASP A 330 -1.11 17.60 42.07
C ASP A 330 -0.54 18.50 43.16
N LEU A 331 0.78 18.45 43.32
CA LEU A 331 1.53 19.38 44.16
C LEU A 331 2.16 20.45 43.27
N LYS A 332 1.97 21.72 43.62
CA LYS A 332 2.57 22.88 42.98
C LYS A 332 3.41 23.62 44.00
N TYR A 333 4.64 23.94 43.63
CA TYR A 333 5.54 24.75 44.43
C TYR A 333 6.11 25.84 43.53
N GLN A 334 5.97 27.11 43.92
CA GLN A 334 6.48 28.24 43.17
C GLN A 334 7.33 29.12 44.09
N ILE A 335 8.55 29.40 43.68
CA ILE A 335 9.43 30.39 44.31
C ILE A 335 9.11 31.72 43.65
N LEU A 336 8.89 32.74 44.46
CA LEU A 336 8.52 34.08 44.03
C LEU A 336 9.73 35.00 44.14
N THR A 337 9.93 35.85 43.14
CA THR A 337 11.10 36.73 43.02
C THR A 337 10.64 38.12 42.59
N ASN A 338 11.23 39.16 43.17
CA ASN A 338 10.94 40.53 42.76
C ASN A 338 11.96 40.96 41.68
N PRO A 339 11.55 41.13 40.42
CA PRO A 339 12.48 41.42 39.33
C PRO A 339 13.10 42.83 39.41
N VAL A 340 12.54 43.74 40.22
CA VAL A 340 12.99 45.14 40.34
C VAL A 340 13.06 45.55 41.82
N GLY A 341 14.18 45.24 42.48
CA GLY A 341 14.52 45.66 43.86
C GLY A 341 16.03 45.85 44.09
N THR A 342 16.46 46.05 45.34
CA THR A 342 17.88 46.20 45.74
C THR A 342 18.70 44.91 45.49
N ALA A 343 20.03 44.94 45.66
CA ALA A 343 20.88 43.75 45.45
C ALA A 343 20.46 42.55 46.34
N GLN A 344 19.89 42.81 47.53
CA GLN A 344 19.26 41.81 48.39
C GLN A 344 17.93 41.26 47.81
N ASP A 345 17.10 42.12 47.19
CA ASP A 345 15.79 41.75 46.60
C ASP A 345 15.92 41.00 45.25
N LYS A 346 17.03 41.22 44.54
CA LYS A 346 17.38 40.55 43.27
C LYS A 346 18.02 39.17 43.48
N ALA A 347 18.41 38.84 44.71
CA ALA A 347 18.91 37.51 45.02
C ALA A 347 17.77 36.48 44.84
N ILE A 348 18.07 35.31 44.25
CA ILE A 348 17.14 34.18 44.32
C ILE A 348 16.95 33.91 45.81
N PRO A 349 15.75 34.09 46.39
CA PRO A 349 15.55 33.82 47.81
C PRO A 349 16.05 32.42 48.10
N VAL A 350 16.74 32.22 49.22
CA VAL A 350 17.08 30.87 49.68
C VAL A 350 15.80 30.05 49.60
N ALA A 351 15.83 28.99 48.79
CA ALA A 351 14.66 28.13 48.62
C ALA A 351 14.15 27.78 50.02
N PHE A 352 12.84 27.87 50.24
CA PHE A 352 12.14 27.54 51.50
C PHE A 352 12.01 28.60 52.61
N GLN A 353 12.53 29.83 52.51
CA GLN A 353 12.47 30.74 53.67
C GLN A 353 11.56 31.98 53.57
N GLU A 354 11.51 32.74 52.47
CA GLU A 354 10.85 34.08 52.56
C GLU A 354 9.80 34.41 51.49
N ASN A 355 9.75 33.73 50.33
CA ASN A 355 8.81 34.07 49.25
C ASN A 355 8.41 32.84 48.40
N TYR A 356 7.32 32.15 48.75
CA TYR A 356 6.85 30.98 48.01
C TYR A 356 5.32 30.83 47.99
N LYS A 357 4.82 30.11 46.99
CA LYS A 357 3.42 29.68 46.86
C LYS A 357 3.37 28.16 46.74
N VAL A 358 2.63 27.52 47.65
CA VAL A 358 2.34 26.08 47.58
C VAL A 358 0.87 25.89 47.27
N GLY A 359 0.59 24.98 46.33
CA GLY A 359 -0.76 24.57 45.99
C GLY A 359 -0.87 23.06 46.02
N PHE A 360 -1.93 22.57 46.67
CA PHE A 360 -2.32 21.17 46.64
C PHE A 360 -3.70 21.05 46.03
N SER A 361 -3.87 20.20 45.02
CA SER A 361 -5.19 19.93 44.45
C SER A 361 -5.48 18.43 44.43
N PHE A 362 -6.62 18.06 45.01
CA PHE A 362 -7.14 16.71 45.06
C PHE A 362 -8.44 16.61 44.26
N GLU A 363 -8.53 15.64 43.36
CA GLU A 363 -9.73 15.35 42.56
C GLU A 363 -9.90 13.83 42.43
N PHE A 364 -11.01 13.29 42.94
CA PHE A 364 -11.34 11.87 42.83
C PHE A 364 -12.81 11.66 42.45
N PRO A 365 -13.09 11.10 41.25
CA PRO A 365 -14.47 10.80 40.86
C PRO A 365 -14.97 9.54 41.58
N LEU A 366 -16.00 9.69 42.43
CA LEU A 366 -16.50 8.62 43.30
C LEU A 366 -17.01 7.38 42.57
N PHE A 367 -17.68 7.55 41.42
CA PHE A 367 -18.31 6.44 40.72
C PHE A 367 -17.41 5.75 39.67
N LEU A 368 -16.30 6.38 39.26
CA LEU A 368 -15.33 5.86 38.25
C LEU A 368 -15.92 5.40 36.90
N ARG A 369 -17.22 5.63 36.62
CA ARG A 369 -17.95 5.08 35.46
C ARG A 369 -17.27 5.37 34.12
N LYS A 370 -16.68 6.55 33.96
CA LYS A 370 -15.94 6.94 32.74
C LYS A 370 -14.72 6.07 32.49
N ALA A 371 -13.85 5.91 33.50
CA ALA A 371 -12.63 5.13 33.38
C ALA A 371 -12.93 3.62 33.27
N SER A 372 -13.91 3.12 34.03
CA SER A 372 -14.36 1.72 33.98
C SER A 372 -15.00 1.37 32.64
N GLY A 373 -15.92 2.19 32.15
CA GLY A 373 -16.56 1.99 30.84
C GLY A 373 -15.55 2.01 29.69
N LYS A 374 -14.59 2.96 29.72
CA LYS A 374 -13.53 3.03 28.72
C LYS A 374 -12.56 1.84 28.80
N THR A 375 -12.21 1.39 30.00
CA THR A 375 -11.40 0.18 30.21
C THR A 375 -12.09 -1.06 29.64
N GLN A 376 -13.40 -1.23 29.92
CA GLN A 376 -14.16 -2.35 29.40
C GLN A 376 -14.29 -2.30 27.88
N GLN A 377 -14.50 -1.11 27.30
CA GLN A 377 -14.50 -0.93 25.85
C GLN A 377 -13.16 -1.35 25.22
N ILE A 378 -12.03 -1.03 25.85
CA ILE A 378 -10.70 -1.43 25.37
C ILE A 378 -10.52 -2.95 25.45
N ARG A 379 -10.98 -3.59 26.54
CA ARG A 379 -10.93 -5.06 26.68
C ARG A 379 -11.75 -5.75 25.58
N ILE A 380 -12.94 -5.24 25.27
CA ILE A 380 -13.73 -5.75 24.14
C ILE A 380 -12.96 -5.61 22.82
N LYS A 381 -12.33 -4.45 22.57
CA LYS A 381 -11.48 -4.26 21.38
C LYS A 381 -10.27 -5.19 21.35
N GLN A 382 -9.67 -5.49 22.50
CA GLN A 382 -8.57 -6.48 22.61
C GLN A 382 -9.07 -7.86 22.21
N SER A 383 -10.20 -8.33 22.76
CA SER A 383 -10.79 -9.63 22.38
C SER A 383 -11.19 -9.68 20.90
N GLN A 384 -11.77 -8.61 20.36
CA GLN A 384 -12.04 -8.52 18.92
C GLN A 384 -10.76 -8.61 18.07
N THR A 385 -9.67 -7.98 18.52
CA THR A 385 -8.38 -8.01 17.82
C THR A 385 -7.73 -9.39 17.92
N GLU A 386 -7.85 -10.08 19.05
CA GLU A 386 -7.39 -11.46 19.23
C GLU A 386 -8.12 -12.44 18.31
N LEU A 387 -9.45 -12.32 18.19
CA LEU A 387 -10.24 -13.10 17.24
C LEU A 387 -9.83 -12.79 15.78
N LYS A 388 -9.56 -11.52 15.45
CA LYS A 388 -9.02 -11.14 14.13
C LYS A 388 -7.66 -11.77 13.85
N VAL A 389 -6.76 -11.78 14.83
CA VAL A 389 -5.44 -12.44 14.71
C VAL A 389 -5.62 -13.94 14.47
N ALA A 390 -6.44 -14.62 15.26
CA ALA A 390 -6.69 -16.05 15.11
C ALA A 390 -7.28 -16.39 13.73
N ASN A 391 -8.27 -15.62 13.26
CA ASN A 391 -8.84 -15.81 11.93
C ASN A 391 -7.79 -15.55 10.82
N LYS A 392 -7.04 -14.45 10.90
CA LYS A 392 -6.01 -14.10 9.91
C LYS A 392 -4.89 -15.12 9.86
N GLN A 393 -4.46 -15.64 11.00
CA GLN A 393 -3.43 -16.70 11.07
C GLN A 393 -3.91 -17.99 10.41
N ARG A 394 -5.18 -18.37 10.61
CA ARG A 394 -5.79 -19.51 9.91
C ARG A 394 -5.86 -19.28 8.40
N GLU A 395 -6.31 -18.10 7.96
CA GLU A 395 -6.35 -17.74 6.54
C GLU A 395 -4.96 -17.82 5.88
N ILE A 396 -3.94 -17.25 6.52
CA ILE A 396 -2.56 -17.27 6.05
C ILE A 396 -2.06 -18.71 5.95
N ARG A 397 -2.24 -19.52 7.00
CA ARG A 397 -1.85 -20.94 7.00
C ARG A 397 -2.51 -21.70 5.85
N ASN A 398 -3.82 -21.52 5.66
CA ASN A 398 -4.56 -22.19 4.60
C ASN A 398 -4.08 -21.75 3.21
N LYS A 399 -3.78 -20.46 3.01
CA LYS A 399 -3.19 -19.94 1.77
C LYS A 399 -1.83 -20.56 1.49
N VAL A 400 -0.93 -20.60 2.46
CA VAL A 400 0.41 -21.20 2.31
C VAL A 400 0.30 -22.67 1.91
N VAL A 401 -0.51 -23.47 2.63
CA VAL A 401 -0.70 -24.89 2.31
C VAL A 401 -1.33 -25.08 0.93
N THR A 402 -2.34 -24.28 0.59
CA THR A 402 -3.02 -24.35 -0.71
C THR A 402 -2.06 -24.03 -1.86
N TYR A 403 -1.32 -22.92 -1.79
CA TYR A 403 -0.38 -22.54 -2.84
C TYR A 403 0.82 -23.48 -2.92
N PHE A 404 1.28 -24.04 -1.79
CA PHE A 404 2.30 -25.07 -1.77
C PHE A 404 1.85 -26.33 -2.53
N ASN A 405 0.65 -26.83 -2.24
CA ASN A 405 0.08 -27.99 -2.93
C ASN A 405 -0.11 -27.71 -4.43
N GLN A 406 -0.62 -26.53 -4.78
CA GLN A 406 -0.81 -26.12 -6.18
C GLN A 406 0.52 -26.02 -6.93
N LEU A 407 1.57 -25.47 -6.31
CA LEU A 407 2.89 -25.35 -6.90
C LEU A 407 3.52 -26.72 -7.17
N ASN A 408 3.49 -27.63 -6.18
CA ASN A 408 4.03 -28.98 -6.33
C ASN A 408 3.28 -29.79 -7.37
N ASN A 409 1.94 -29.76 -7.34
CA ASN A 409 1.13 -30.42 -8.37
C ASN A 409 1.42 -29.86 -9.77
N THR A 410 1.53 -28.52 -9.90
CA THR A 410 1.84 -27.91 -11.21
C THR A 410 3.22 -28.31 -11.71
N ARG A 411 4.22 -28.47 -10.83
CA ARG A 411 5.55 -28.98 -11.21
C ARG A 411 5.46 -30.37 -11.84
N GLU A 412 4.75 -31.30 -11.20
CA GLU A 412 4.57 -32.66 -11.75
C GLU A 412 3.78 -32.66 -13.06
N LEU A 413 2.72 -31.84 -13.15
CA LEU A 413 1.95 -31.68 -14.38
C LEU A 413 2.80 -31.14 -15.54
N ILE A 414 3.73 -30.21 -15.29
CA ILE A 414 4.67 -29.71 -16.31
C ILE A 414 5.54 -30.85 -16.82
N LYS A 415 6.08 -31.69 -15.94
CA LYS A 415 6.92 -32.84 -16.32
C LYS A 415 6.15 -33.81 -17.22
N ILE A 416 4.93 -34.18 -16.85
CA ILE A 416 4.05 -35.05 -17.64
C ILE A 416 3.72 -34.39 -18.99
N GLN A 417 3.34 -33.11 -18.98
CA GLN A 417 2.93 -32.38 -20.17
C GLN A 417 4.09 -32.21 -21.17
N ARG A 418 5.33 -32.00 -20.70
CA ARG A 418 6.52 -31.99 -21.56
C ARG A 418 6.72 -33.32 -22.28
N GLY A 419 6.53 -34.44 -21.58
CA GLY A 419 6.52 -35.78 -22.19
C GLY A 419 5.43 -35.91 -23.26
N MET A 420 4.22 -35.43 -22.99
CA MET A 420 3.12 -35.43 -23.96
C MET A 420 3.42 -34.60 -25.21
N VAL A 421 4.00 -33.39 -25.05
CA VAL A 421 4.40 -32.55 -26.19
C VAL A 421 5.40 -33.29 -27.08
N ASN A 422 6.42 -33.93 -26.49
CA ASN A 422 7.40 -34.71 -27.25
C ASN A 422 6.75 -35.87 -28.02
N ASN A 423 5.84 -36.60 -27.38
CA ASN A 423 5.13 -37.72 -28.02
C ASN A 423 4.23 -37.25 -29.17
N TYR A 424 3.47 -36.16 -28.99
CA TYR A 424 2.67 -35.58 -30.09
C TYR A 424 3.53 -35.05 -31.23
N GLU A 425 4.74 -34.57 -30.94
CA GLU A 425 5.67 -34.12 -31.95
C GLU A 425 6.24 -35.28 -32.79
N ILE A 426 6.53 -36.42 -32.15
CA ILE A 426 6.89 -37.67 -32.84
C ILE A 426 5.73 -38.14 -33.72
N LEU A 427 4.50 -38.18 -33.18
CA LEU A 427 3.31 -38.58 -33.93
C LEU A 427 3.07 -37.67 -35.14
N ARG A 428 3.14 -36.34 -34.95
CA ARG A 428 2.97 -35.38 -36.05
C ARG A 428 4.03 -35.58 -37.13
N ARG A 429 5.30 -35.81 -36.77
CA ARG A 429 6.38 -36.08 -37.73
C ARG A 429 6.18 -37.40 -38.47
N GLY A 430 5.78 -38.46 -37.77
CA GLY A 430 5.45 -39.75 -38.38
C GLY A 430 4.30 -39.65 -39.37
N GLU A 431 3.23 -38.97 -38.98
CA GLU A 431 2.05 -38.77 -39.83
C GLU A 431 2.37 -37.95 -41.09
N LEU A 432 3.19 -36.90 -40.95
CA LEU A 432 3.62 -36.10 -42.09
C LEU A 432 4.45 -36.93 -43.08
N ARG A 433 5.31 -37.84 -42.60
CA ARG A 433 6.06 -38.76 -43.48
C ARG A 433 5.14 -39.70 -44.23
N LYS A 434 4.18 -40.33 -43.55
CA LYS A 434 3.16 -41.20 -44.17
C LYS A 434 2.34 -40.45 -45.22
N PHE A 435 1.96 -39.22 -44.92
CA PHE A 435 1.21 -38.37 -45.86
C PHE A 435 2.02 -38.07 -47.13
N ASN A 436 3.32 -37.78 -47.00
CA ASN A 436 4.19 -37.49 -48.15
C ASN A 436 4.39 -38.69 -49.09
N ILE A 437 4.26 -39.93 -48.58
CA ILE A 437 4.33 -41.17 -49.38
C ILE A 437 2.95 -41.70 -49.79
N GLY A 438 1.87 -40.96 -49.51
CA GLY A 438 0.50 -41.33 -49.89
C GLY A 438 -0.20 -42.32 -48.96
N GLU A 439 0.40 -42.74 -47.85
CA GLU A 439 -0.16 -43.70 -46.87
C GLU A 439 -1.03 -43.04 -45.79
N SER A 440 -1.25 -41.72 -45.86
CA SER A 440 -2.07 -41.00 -44.88
C SER A 440 -2.95 -39.93 -45.54
N THR A 441 -3.89 -39.41 -44.77
CA THR A 441 -4.85 -38.39 -45.21
C THR A 441 -4.55 -37.03 -44.60
N LEU A 442 -4.93 -35.96 -45.32
CA LEU A 442 -4.80 -34.59 -44.81
C LEU A 442 -5.56 -34.38 -43.49
N PHE A 443 -6.67 -35.09 -43.31
CA PHE A 443 -7.44 -35.07 -42.07
C PHE A 443 -6.60 -35.56 -40.87
N LEU A 444 -5.85 -36.65 -41.04
CA LEU A 444 -5.05 -37.22 -39.97
C LEU A 444 -3.86 -36.31 -39.62
N VAL A 445 -3.19 -35.74 -40.63
CA VAL A 445 -2.13 -34.74 -40.43
C VAL A 445 -2.65 -33.53 -39.64
N ASN A 446 -3.80 -32.97 -40.06
CA ASN A 446 -4.43 -31.84 -39.35
C ASN A 446 -4.80 -32.20 -37.90
N THR A 447 -5.26 -33.43 -37.68
CA THR A 447 -5.62 -33.93 -36.34
C THR A 447 -4.39 -34.01 -35.44
N ARG A 448 -3.27 -34.59 -35.92
CA ARG A 448 -2.02 -34.67 -35.14
C ARG A 448 -1.43 -33.30 -34.83
N GLU A 449 -1.50 -32.38 -35.80
CA GLU A 449 -1.06 -31.01 -35.60
C GLU A 449 -1.91 -30.26 -34.57
N ASN A 450 -3.24 -30.43 -34.62
CA ASN A 450 -4.12 -29.84 -33.63
C ASN A 450 -3.83 -30.36 -32.22
N GLN A 451 -3.62 -31.66 -32.07
CA GLN A 451 -3.23 -32.28 -30.80
C GLN A 451 -1.90 -31.72 -30.26
N LEU A 452 -0.91 -31.52 -31.14
CA LEU A 452 0.37 -30.91 -30.76
C LEU A 452 0.20 -29.46 -30.31
N ILE A 453 -0.56 -28.64 -31.05
CA ILE A 453 -0.83 -27.24 -30.70
C ILE A 453 -1.54 -27.16 -29.35
N GLU A 454 -2.61 -27.93 -29.15
CA GLU A 454 -3.33 -27.99 -27.87
C GLU A 454 -2.42 -28.42 -26.71
N SER A 455 -1.54 -29.41 -26.95
CA SER A 455 -0.57 -29.88 -25.97
C SER A 455 0.45 -28.79 -25.60
N ARG A 456 0.96 -28.04 -26.60
CA ARG A 456 1.88 -26.90 -26.37
C ARG A 456 1.20 -25.74 -25.65
N MET A 457 -0.08 -25.44 -25.97
CA MET A 457 -0.86 -24.43 -25.26
C MET A 457 -1.10 -24.82 -23.78
N LYS A 458 -1.37 -26.10 -23.50
CA LYS A 458 -1.48 -26.63 -22.13
C LYS A 458 -0.16 -26.50 -21.37
N LEU A 459 0.97 -26.80 -22.01
CA LEU A 459 2.29 -26.63 -21.41
C LEU A 459 2.55 -25.16 -21.03
N ALA A 460 2.36 -24.23 -21.97
CA ALA A 460 2.52 -22.80 -21.70
C ALA A 460 1.64 -22.31 -20.55
N LYS A 461 0.40 -22.82 -20.45
CA LYS A 461 -0.52 -22.51 -19.35
C LYS A 461 -0.02 -23.00 -18.00
N LEU A 462 0.55 -24.21 -17.96
CA LEU A 462 1.11 -24.77 -16.72
C LEU A 462 2.36 -24.00 -16.29
N GLU A 463 3.23 -23.62 -17.22
CA GLU A 463 4.42 -22.80 -16.94
C GLU A 463 4.04 -21.43 -16.37
N ALA A 464 3.10 -20.73 -17.01
CA ALA A 464 2.58 -19.46 -16.47
C ALA A 464 1.98 -19.63 -15.06
N LYS A 465 1.18 -20.68 -14.85
CA LYS A 465 0.59 -20.99 -13.53
C LYS A 465 1.64 -21.28 -12.47
N TYR A 466 2.71 -21.98 -12.82
CA TYR A 466 3.80 -22.29 -11.89
C TYR A 466 4.38 -20.99 -11.31
N HIS A 467 4.67 -20.00 -12.15
CA HIS A 467 5.19 -18.71 -11.67
C HIS A 467 4.18 -17.90 -10.87
N GLN A 468 2.90 -17.93 -11.27
CA GLN A 468 1.83 -17.32 -10.50
C GLN A 468 1.70 -17.95 -9.10
N TYR A 469 1.75 -19.29 -9.00
CA TYR A 469 1.68 -19.99 -7.71
C TYR A 469 2.92 -19.77 -6.85
N TYR A 470 4.10 -19.67 -7.47
CA TYR A 470 5.33 -19.34 -6.76
C TYR A 470 5.23 -17.95 -6.11
N ALA A 471 4.80 -16.94 -6.88
CA ALA A 471 4.59 -15.59 -6.36
C ALA A 471 3.48 -15.54 -5.29
N LYS A 472 2.38 -16.27 -5.47
CA LYS A 472 1.29 -16.40 -4.47
C LYS A 472 1.78 -17.05 -3.18
N LEU A 473 2.66 -18.04 -3.27
CA LEU A 473 3.25 -18.71 -2.11
C LEU A 473 4.11 -17.73 -1.29
N ARG A 474 4.96 -16.94 -1.94
CA ARG A 474 5.80 -15.93 -1.27
C ARG A 474 4.99 -14.78 -0.70
N TRP A 475 3.98 -14.32 -1.43
CA TRP A 475 3.02 -13.36 -0.91
C TRP A 475 2.33 -13.90 0.35
N ALA A 476 1.87 -15.16 0.34
CA ALA A 476 1.21 -15.78 1.47
C ALA A 476 2.11 -15.98 2.70
N THR A 477 3.43 -16.03 2.54
CA THR A 477 4.39 -16.01 3.67
C THR A 477 4.77 -14.60 4.11
N GLY A 478 4.23 -13.56 3.47
CA GLY A 478 4.55 -12.15 3.76
C GLY A 478 5.84 -11.64 3.11
N GLN A 479 6.45 -12.43 2.23
CA GLN A 479 7.63 -12.04 1.45
C GLN A 479 7.22 -11.23 0.20
N SER A 480 8.20 -10.52 -0.38
CA SER A 480 8.02 -9.95 -1.71
C SER A 480 7.64 -11.07 -2.69
N PRO A 481 6.61 -10.90 -3.55
CA PRO A 481 6.26 -11.92 -4.55
C PRO A 481 7.34 -12.15 -5.62
N VAL A 482 8.38 -11.30 -5.67
CA VAL A 482 9.32 -11.19 -6.79
C VAL A 482 10.79 -11.56 -6.47
N GLU A 483 11.22 -11.42 -5.21
CA GLU A 483 12.65 -11.62 -4.78
C GLU A 483 13.10 -13.06 -4.52
#